data_AF-A0A966EZ22-F1
#
_entry.id   AF-A0A966EZ22-F1
#
_cell.length_a   1.000
_cell.length_b   1.000
_cell.length_c   1.000
_cell.angle_alpha   90.00
_cell.angle_beta   90.00
_cell.angle_gamma   90.00
#
_symmetry.space_group_name_H-M   'P 1'
#
loop_
_entity.id
_entity.type
_entity.pdbx_description
1 polymer ?
#
loop_
_entity_poly.entity_id
_entity_poly.type
_entity_poly.pdbx_seq_one_letter_code
_entity_poly.pdbx_strand_id
1 'polypeptide(L)'
;MASSGKAIENSTRLRYIRALERFHKSIISYLSNTPELTQERFDKKVESAQKLLNRVEEVQLYKGELQELQKLVKKIISHKESQGDIQEIKEEILYSSNQLEKSKNARRYKKDKHTSDKFEDWE
;
A
#
# COMPACT_ATOMS: atom_id res chain seq x y z
N MET A 1 -3.34 -1.88 -34.50
CA MET A 1 -4.31 -1.42 -33.47
C MET A 1 -4.28 -2.22 -32.15
N ALA A 2 -3.54 -3.33 -32.02
CA ALA A 2 -3.51 -4.14 -30.78
C ALA A 2 -2.53 -3.65 -29.69
N SER A 3 -1.57 -2.78 -30.01
CA SER A 3 -0.59 -2.25 -29.05
C SER A 3 -1.15 -1.17 -28.11
N SER A 4 -2.22 -0.47 -28.52
CA SER A 4 -2.83 0.60 -27.72
C SER A 4 -3.57 0.06 -26.50
N GLY A 5 -4.30 -1.06 -26.63
CA GLY A 5 -5.08 -1.65 -25.53
C GLY A 5 -4.22 -2.04 -24.33
N LYS A 6 -3.12 -2.77 -24.55
CA LYS A 6 -2.18 -3.16 -23.48
C LYS A 6 -1.50 -1.96 -22.83
N ALA A 7 -1.17 -0.92 -23.60
CA ALA A 7 -0.59 0.31 -23.07
C ALA A 7 -1.57 1.07 -22.17
N ILE A 8 -2.84 1.14 -22.58
CA ILE A 8 -3.92 1.75 -21.79
C ILE A 8 -4.13 0.98 -20.49
N GLU A 9 -4.22 -0.35 -20.54
CA GLU A 9 -4.41 -1.19 -19.35
C GLU A 9 -3.23 -1.09 -18.36
N ASN A 10 -2.00 -1.04 -18.86
CA ASN A 10 -0.84 -0.81 -18.01
C ASN A 10 -0.86 0.59 -17.37
N SER A 11 -1.32 1.60 -18.11
CA SER A 11 -1.47 2.96 -17.61
C SER A 11 -2.55 3.08 -16.53
N THR A 12 -3.72 2.44 -16.72
CA THR A 12 -4.79 2.40 -15.70
C THR A 12 -4.30 1.67 -14.45
N ARG A 13 -3.67 0.50 -14.60
CA ARG A 13 -3.06 -0.25 -13.49
C ARG A 13 -2.04 0.58 -12.72
N LEU A 14 -1.14 1.27 -13.41
CA LEU A 14 -0.12 2.11 -12.77
C LEU A 14 -0.74 3.29 -12.02
N ARG A 15 -1.78 3.92 -12.58
CA ARG A 15 -2.52 4.99 -11.91
C ARG A 15 -3.21 4.48 -10.64
N TYR A 16 -3.82 3.29 -10.70
CA TYR A 16 -4.49 2.68 -9.55
C TYR A 16 -3.50 2.35 -8.42
N ILE A 17 -2.36 1.73 -8.76
CA ILE A 17 -1.28 1.46 -7.78
C ILE A 17 -0.82 2.75 -7.10
N ARG A 18 -0.57 3.81 -7.87
CA ARG A 18 -0.15 5.11 -7.31
C ARG A 18 -1.21 5.73 -6.42
N ALA A 19 -2.50 5.56 -6.75
CA ALA A 19 -3.60 6.04 -5.91
C ALA A 19 -3.65 5.28 -4.57
N LEU A 20 -3.49 3.95 -4.60
CA LEU A 20 -3.39 3.12 -3.38
C LEU A 20 -2.21 3.54 -2.50
N GLU A 21 -1.02 3.72 -3.08
CA GLU A 21 0.17 4.15 -2.34
C GLU A 21 0.01 5.54 -1.71
N ARG A 22 -0.59 6.48 -2.45
CA ARG A 22 -0.87 7.83 -1.93
C ARG A 22 -1.89 7.81 -0.79
N PHE A 23 -2.96 7.03 -0.94
CA PHE A 23 -3.95 6.83 0.11
C PHE A 23 -3.27 6.28 1.37
N HIS A 24 -2.57 5.15 1.23
CA HIS A 24 -1.89 4.46 2.32
C HIS A 24 -0.91 5.38 3.06
N LYS A 25 0.02 6.03 2.35
CA LYS A 25 0.98 6.97 2.96
C LYS A 25 0.30 8.11 3.70
N SER A 26 -0.80 8.65 3.16
CA SER A 26 -1.55 9.74 3.79
C SER A 26 -2.19 9.32 5.12
N ILE A 27 -2.74 8.10 5.19
CA ILE A 27 -3.34 7.56 6.40
C ILE A 27 -2.28 7.25 7.46
N ILE A 28 -1.19 6.56 7.07
CA ILE A 28 -0.11 6.23 8.02
C ILE A 28 0.51 7.49 8.59
N SER A 29 0.83 8.47 7.74
CA SER A 29 1.34 9.76 8.19
C SER A 29 0.39 10.46 9.17
N TYR A 30 -0.92 10.41 8.92
CA TYR A 30 -1.90 10.97 9.84
C TYR A 30 -1.93 10.23 11.19
N LEU A 31 -2.01 8.90 11.18
CA LEU A 31 -2.08 8.09 12.39
C LEU A 31 -0.83 8.18 13.26
N SER A 32 0.35 8.26 12.65
CA SER A 32 1.63 8.34 13.37
C SER A 32 1.87 9.72 14.00
N ASN A 33 1.35 10.80 13.38
CA ASN A 33 1.65 12.17 13.81
C ASN A 33 0.51 12.83 14.58
N THR A 34 -0.65 12.19 14.71
CA THR A 34 -1.80 12.76 15.43
C THR A 34 -1.80 12.29 16.89
N PRO A 35 -1.60 13.19 17.87
CA PRO A 35 -1.58 12.83 19.29
C PRO A 35 -2.96 12.47 19.82
N GLU A 36 -3.99 13.26 19.49
CA GLU A 36 -5.38 13.02 19.89
C GLU A 36 -6.19 12.52 18.70
N LEU A 37 -6.31 11.19 18.63
CA LEU A 37 -7.05 10.51 17.57
C LEU A 37 -8.50 10.29 18.01
N THR A 38 -9.44 10.68 17.16
CA THR A 38 -10.87 10.43 17.34
C THR A 38 -11.45 9.78 16.10
N GLN A 39 -12.50 8.97 16.26
CA GLN A 39 -13.16 8.29 15.14
C GLN A 39 -13.61 9.29 14.07
N GLU A 40 -14.25 10.40 14.46
CA GLU A 40 -14.74 11.42 13.52
C GLU A 40 -13.60 12.02 12.66
N ARG A 41 -12.44 12.30 13.27
CA ARG A 41 -11.30 12.85 12.54
C ARG A 41 -10.67 11.81 11.61
N PHE A 42 -10.63 10.55 12.06
CA PHE A 42 -10.20 9.43 11.22
C PHE A 42 -11.12 9.25 10.01
N ASP A 43 -12.44 9.25 10.21
CA ASP A 43 -13.43 9.10 9.13
C ASP A 43 -13.30 10.21 8.09
N LYS A 44 -13.22 11.47 8.53
CA LYS A 44 -12.98 12.62 7.64
C LYS A 44 -11.68 12.48 6.86
N LYS A 45 -10.63 11.95 7.50
CA LYS A 45 -9.34 11.73 6.85
C LYS A 45 -9.44 10.63 5.80
N VAL A 46 -10.09 9.51 6.11
CA VAL A 46 -10.32 8.39 5.19
C VAL A 46 -11.14 8.86 3.99
N GLU A 47 -12.25 9.56 4.20
CA GLU A 47 -13.08 10.10 3.12
C GLU A 47 -12.29 11.04 2.20
N SER A 48 -11.50 11.95 2.78
CA SER A 48 -10.67 12.88 2.02
C SER A 48 -9.64 12.15 1.15
N ALA A 49 -8.97 11.13 1.71
CA ALA A 49 -8.02 10.31 0.95
C ALA A 49 -8.73 9.46 -0.12
N GLN A 50 -9.93 8.95 0.16
CA GLN A 50 -10.71 8.11 -0.74
C GLN A 50 -11.19 8.87 -1.98
N LYS A 51 -11.38 10.19 -1.90
CA LYS A 51 -11.70 11.03 -3.08
C LYS A 51 -10.71 10.85 -4.23
N LEU A 52 -9.42 10.70 -3.93
CA LEU A 52 -8.41 10.45 -4.98
C LEU A 52 -8.51 9.03 -5.53
N LEU A 53 -8.75 8.05 -4.65
CA LEU A 53 -8.88 6.65 -5.03
C LEU A 53 -10.06 6.43 -5.97
N ASN A 54 -11.21 7.03 -5.66
CA ASN A 54 -12.45 6.92 -6.45
C ASN A 54 -12.38 7.59 -7.83
N ARG A 55 -11.37 8.44 -8.09
CA ARG A 55 -11.14 9.04 -9.42
C ARG A 55 -10.45 8.11 -10.39
N VAL A 56 -9.94 6.97 -9.90
CA VAL A 56 -9.20 6.00 -10.70
C VAL A 56 -9.99 4.71 -10.76
N GLU A 57 -10.00 4.07 -11.91
CA GLU A 57 -10.61 2.76 -12.10
C GLU A 57 -9.93 1.72 -11.20
N GLU A 58 -10.73 0.97 -10.43
CA GLU A 58 -10.23 -0.14 -9.65
C GLU A 58 -9.81 -1.28 -10.58
N VAL A 59 -8.57 -1.75 -10.41
CA VAL A 59 -8.02 -2.87 -11.19
C VAL A 59 -7.57 -3.94 -10.21
N GLN A 60 -7.87 -5.21 -10.52
CA GLN A 60 -7.40 -6.33 -9.71
C GLN A 60 -5.87 -6.44 -9.77
N LEU A 61 -5.23 -6.47 -8.59
CA LEU A 61 -3.78 -6.64 -8.47
C LEU A 61 -3.47 -8.08 -8.03
N TYR A 62 -2.69 -8.79 -8.84
CA TYR A 62 -2.37 -10.21 -8.62
C TYR A 62 -0.96 -10.44 -8.05
N LYS A 63 -0.16 -9.38 -7.88
CA LYS A 63 1.24 -9.48 -7.49
C LYS A 63 1.45 -9.15 -6.02
N GLY A 64 1.58 -10.18 -5.18
CA GLY A 64 1.98 -10.13 -3.76
C GLY A 64 1.76 -8.78 -3.05
N GLU A 65 2.80 -7.92 -2.93
CA GLU A 65 2.77 -6.70 -2.12
C GLU A 65 1.72 -5.69 -2.59
N LEU A 66 1.42 -5.69 -3.89
CA LEU A 66 0.37 -4.84 -4.46
C LEU A 66 -1.02 -5.33 -4.06
N GLN A 67 -1.20 -6.65 -3.96
CA GLN A 67 -2.43 -7.25 -3.45
C GLN A 67 -2.56 -7.03 -1.94
N GLU A 68 -1.47 -7.13 -1.17
CA GLU A 68 -1.43 -6.80 0.26
C GLU A 68 -1.76 -5.32 0.50
N LEU A 69 -1.20 -4.41 -0.30
CA LEU A 69 -1.53 -2.98 -0.28
C LEU A 69 -3.02 -2.76 -0.57
N GLN A 70 -3.57 -3.39 -1.61
CA GLN A 70 -5.00 -3.28 -1.94
C GLN A 70 -5.89 -3.78 -0.79
N LYS A 71 -5.54 -4.92 -0.17
CA LYS A 71 -6.23 -5.46 1.01
C LYS A 71 -6.18 -4.50 2.19
N LEU A 72 -5.00 -3.93 2.48
CA LEU A 72 -4.83 -2.96 3.56
C LEU A 72 -5.67 -1.70 3.33
N VAL A 73 -5.67 -1.15 2.12
CA VAL A 73 -6.50 0.02 1.79
C VAL A 73 -7.98 -0.27 1.97
N LYS A 74 -8.48 -1.43 1.50
CA LYS A 74 -9.88 -1.83 1.70
C LYS A 74 -10.22 -1.97 3.18
N LYS A 75 -9.31 -2.55 3.97
CA LYS A 75 -9.45 -2.69 5.42
C LYS A 75 -9.53 -1.33 6.14
N ILE A 76 -8.66 -0.39 5.77
CA ILE A 76 -8.70 0.99 6.31
C ILE A 76 -10.05 1.64 6.02
N ILE A 77 -10.59 1.45 4.81
CA ILE A 77 -11.90 2.01 4.44
C ILE A 77 -13.03 1.35 5.26
N SER A 78 -12.99 0.03 5.49
CA SER A 78 -14.02 -0.64 6.30
C SER A 78 -14.01 -0.22 7.77
N HIS A 79 -12.85 0.21 8.31
CA HIS A 79 -12.80 0.70 9.70
C HIS A 79 -13.60 1.98 9.93
N LYS A 80 -13.88 2.75 8.87
CA LYS A 80 -14.79 3.90 8.93
C LYS A 80 -16.21 3.50 9.35
N GLU A 81 -16.65 2.32 8.92
CA GLU A 81 -18.01 1.81 9.20
C GLU A 81 -18.06 0.96 10.47
N SER A 82 -16.90 0.63 11.04
CA SER A 82 -16.81 -0.19 12.25
C SER A 82 -17.03 0.65 13.51
N GLN A 83 -17.71 0.08 14.50
CA GLN A 83 -17.88 0.67 15.84
C GLN A 83 -16.68 0.32 16.78
N GLY A 84 -15.49 0.11 16.22
CA GLY A 84 -14.30 -0.32 16.97
C GLY A 84 -13.64 0.83 17.75
N ASP A 85 -12.81 0.48 18.74
CA ASP A 85 -11.98 1.47 19.40
C ASP A 85 -10.93 2.04 18.44
N ILE A 86 -10.77 3.36 18.47
CA ILE A 86 -9.92 4.06 17.52
C ILE A 86 -8.43 3.79 17.74
N GLN A 87 -8.00 3.46 18.97
CA GLN A 87 -6.62 3.09 19.23
C GLN A 87 -6.34 1.67 18.75
N GLU A 88 -7.25 0.72 18.96
CA GLU A 88 -7.14 -0.63 18.37
C GLU A 88 -7.06 -0.56 16.84
N ILE A 89 -7.92 0.23 16.19
CA ILE A 89 -7.90 0.46 14.74
C ILE A 89 -6.54 1.03 14.30
N LYS A 90 -6.02 2.04 15.03
CA LYS A 90 -4.70 2.63 14.74
C LYS A 90 -3.60 1.58 14.80
N GLU A 91 -3.54 0.81 15.88
CA GLU A 91 -2.51 -0.23 16.07
C GLU A 91 -2.58 -1.29 14.98
N GLU A 92 -3.78 -1.74 14.65
CA GLU A 92 -4.01 -2.74 13.60
C GLU A 92 -3.56 -2.25 12.21
N ILE A 93 -3.86 -1.00 11.87
CA ILE A 93 -3.45 -0.37 10.60
C ILE A 93 -1.92 -0.22 10.56
N LEU A 94 -1.31 0.27 11.64
CA LEU A 94 0.15 0.47 11.71
C LEU A 94 0.90 -0.87 11.65
N TYR A 95 0.39 -1.90 12.34
CA TYR A 95 0.94 -3.25 12.28
C TYR A 95 0.88 -3.81 10.86
N SER A 96 -0.30 -3.73 10.22
CA SER A 96 -0.49 -4.21 8.85
C SER A 96 0.42 -3.47 7.86
N SER A 97 0.62 -2.16 8.06
CA SER A 97 1.55 -1.35 7.27
C SER A 97 3.01 -1.79 7.45
N ASN A 98 3.41 -2.14 8.67
CA ASN A 98 4.76 -2.65 8.95
C ASN A 98 4.99 -4.00 8.23
N GLN A 99 4.00 -4.90 8.28
CA GLN A 99 4.08 -6.18 7.57
C GLN A 99 4.23 -6.00 6.05
N LEU A 100 3.51 -5.04 5.46
CA LEU A 100 3.66 -4.69 4.06
C LEU A 100 5.09 -4.24 3.73
N GLU A 101 5.70 -3.38 4.55
CA GLU A 101 7.07 -2.94 4.33
C GLU A 101 8.10 -4.07 4.53
N LYS A 102 7.88 -4.98 5.49
CA LYS A 102 8.68 -6.20 5.62
C LYS A 102 8.60 -7.08 4.36
N SER A 103 7.39 -7.28 3.82
CA SER A 103 7.16 -8.03 2.57
C SER A 103 7.89 -7.40 1.38
N LYS A 104 7.86 -6.07 1.24
CA LYS A 104 8.61 -5.32 0.22
C LYS A 104 10.12 -5.50 0.37
N ASN A 105 10.63 -5.36 1.59
CA ASN A 105 12.06 -5.46 1.87
C ASN A 105 12.59 -6.88 1.62
N ALA A 106 11.85 -7.90 2.03
CA ALA A 106 12.23 -9.30 1.80
C ALA A 106 12.38 -9.64 0.30
N ARG A 107 11.53 -9.07 -0.58
CA ARG A 107 11.66 -9.26 -2.04
C ARG A 107 12.83 -8.52 -2.66
N ARG A 108 13.15 -7.34 -2.13
CA ARG A 108 14.26 -6.50 -2.62
C ARG A 108 15.60 -7.02 -2.17
N TYR A 109 15.65 -7.73 -1.04
CA TYR A 109 16.85 -8.33 -0.50
C TYR A 109 17.37 -9.45 -1.42
N LYS A 110 18.52 -9.23 -2.04
CA LYS A 110 19.27 -10.24 -2.79
C LYS A 110 20.58 -10.53 -2.06
N LYS A 111 20.57 -11.57 -1.20
CA LYS A 111 21.79 -12.07 -0.53
C LYS A 111 22.88 -12.48 -1.54
N ASP A 112 22.47 -12.91 -2.73
CA ASP A 112 23.36 -13.38 -3.80
C ASP A 112 24.16 -12.31 -4.55
N LYS A 113 24.05 -11.02 -4.17
CA LYS A 113 24.89 -9.97 -4.79
C LYS A 113 26.37 -10.05 -4.38
N HIS A 114 26.73 -10.91 -3.44
CA HIS A 114 28.11 -11.09 -2.95
C HIS A 114 28.65 -12.51 -3.16
N THR A 115 28.02 -13.30 -4.04
CA THR A 115 28.45 -14.68 -4.31
C THR A 115 29.28 -14.81 -5.61
N SER A 116 29.42 -13.74 -6.41
CA SER A 116 30.19 -13.78 -7.66
C SER A 116 31.71 -13.62 -7.50
N ASP A 117 32.20 -13.07 -6.39
CA ASP A 117 33.61 -12.63 -6.29
C ASP A 117 34.52 -13.69 -5.65
N LYS A 118 34.12 -14.97 -5.64
CA LYS A 118 34.91 -16.05 -5.01
C LYS A 118 35.63 -17.00 -5.96
N PHE A 119 35.53 -16.80 -7.28
CA PHE A 119 36.16 -17.69 -8.26
C PHE A 119 36.75 -16.92 -9.46
N GLU A 120 37.35 -15.76 -9.22
CA GLU A 120 38.15 -15.05 -10.23
C GLU A 120 39.60 -14.96 -9.74
N ASP A 121 40.17 -16.13 -9.42
CA ASP A 121 41.60 -16.37 -9.44
C ASP A 121 41.74 -17.84 -9.88
N TRP A 122 42.69 -18.13 -10.78
CA TRP A 122 43.07 -19.44 -11.35
C TRP A 122 42.42 -19.82 -12.69
N GLU A 123 42.85 -19.16 -13.77
CA GLU A 123 43.43 -19.80 -14.97
C GLU A 123 44.46 -18.88 -15.64
#